data_AF-F4CBU6-F1
#
_entry.id   AF-F4CBU6-F1
#
_cell.length_a   1.000
_cell.length_b   1.000
_cell.length_c   1.000
_cell.angle_alpha   90.00
_cell.angle_beta   90.00
_cell.angle_gamma   90.00
#
_symmetry.space_group_name_H-M   'P 1'
#
loop_
_entity.id
_entity.type
_entity.pdbx_description
1 polymer ?
#
loop_
_entity_poly.entity_id
_entity_poly.type
_entity_poly.pdbx_seq_one_letter_code
_entity_poly.pdbx_strand_id
1 'polypeptide(L)' 'MKTFTTHLQAINPDTQELQLFAGPNILARDWDEAEDYCYRNGLGYLVVDGELNEALGTENATKLVQHITLN' A
#
# COMPACT_ATOMS: atom_id res chain seq x y z
N MET A 1 -17.03 -4.24 -0.20
CA MET A 1 -15.79 -4.22 -1.00
C MET A 1 -14.72 -3.59 -0.15
N LYS A 2 -13.49 -4.03 -0.31
CA LYS A 2 -12.30 -3.56 0.40
C LYS A 2 -11.42 -2.78 -0.56
N THR A 3 -10.60 -1.90 0.00
CA THR A 3 -9.60 -1.15 -0.76
C THR A 3 -8.24 -1.73 -0.46
N PHE A 4 -7.57 -2.25 -1.47
CA PHE A 4 -6.23 -2.82 -1.36
C PHE A 4 -5.19 -1.85 -1.89
N THR A 5 -4.03 -1.79 -1.24
CA THR A 5 -2.88 -1.01 -1.71
C THR A 5 -1.99 -1.87 -2.59
N THR A 6 -1.26 -1.21 -3.49
CA THR A 6 -0.26 -1.88 -4.32
C THR A 6 1.04 -1.09 -4.33
N HIS A 7 2.14 -1.79 -4.61
CA HIS A 7 3.43 -1.15 -4.86
C HIS A 7 4.17 -1.80 -6.04
N LEU A 8 5.17 -1.06 -6.53
CA LEU A 8 6.19 -1.53 -7.47
C LEU A 8 7.56 -1.35 -6.83
N GLN A 9 8.40 -2.37 -6.86
CA GLN A 9 9.82 -2.23 -6.58
C GLN A 9 10.57 -2.05 -7.90
N ALA A 10 11.23 -0.91 -8.10
CA ALA A 10 11.96 -0.60 -9.32
C ALA A 10 13.18 0.26 -9.05
N ILE A 11 14.11 0.32 -10.01
CA ILE A 11 15.24 1.25 -9.94
C ILE A 11 14.73 2.64 -10.30
N ASN A 12 14.96 3.62 -9.42
CA ASN A 12 14.71 5.02 -9.72
C ASN A 12 15.73 5.49 -10.79
N PRO A 13 15.29 6.01 -11.94
CA PRO A 13 16.20 6.41 -13.01
C PRO A 13 17.09 7.60 -12.64
N ASP A 14 16.65 8.46 -11.74
CA ASP A 14 17.38 9.66 -11.33
C ASP A 14 18.45 9.33 -10.29
N THR A 15 18.15 8.46 -9.32
CA THR A 15 19.08 8.10 -8.23
C THR A 15 19.85 6.82 -8.48
N GLN A 16 19.42 6.00 -9.44
CA GLN A 16 19.95 4.65 -9.71
C GLN A 16 19.81 3.66 -8.54
N GLU A 17 18.93 3.96 -7.58
CA GLU A 17 18.69 3.12 -6.40
C GLU A 17 17.40 2.31 -6.54
N LEU A 18 17.37 1.12 -5.93
CA LEU A 18 16.16 0.32 -5.80
C LEU A 18 15.20 0.98 -4.81
N GLN A 19 14.02 1.36 -5.27
CA GLN A 19 13.01 2.06 -4.48
C GLN A 19 11.64 1.39 -4.62
N LEU A 20 10.77 1.67 -3.64
CA LEU A 20 9.36 1.30 -3.66
C LEU A 20 8.53 2.48 -4.13
N PHE A 21 7.67 2.24 -5.10
CA PHE A 21 6.75 3.21 -5.67
C PHE A 21 5.31 2.78 -5.36
N ALA A 22 4.52 3.71 -4.84
CA ALA A 22 3.10 3.47 -4.59
C ALA A 22 2.34 3.28 -5.92
N GLY A 23 1.56 2.21 -6.00
CA GLY A 23 0.66 1.93 -7.11
C GLY A 23 -0.77 2.43 -6.85
N PRO A 24 -1.70 2.22 -7.79
CA PRO A 24 -3.12 2.49 -7.57
C PRO A 24 -3.71 1.61 -6.47
N ASN A 25 -4.77 2.10 -5.85
CA ASN A 25 -5.59 1.27 -4.96
C ASN A 25 -6.56 0.42 -5.78
N ILE A 26 -6.75 -0.83 -5.37
CA ILE A 26 -7.64 -1.79 -6.02
C ILE A 26 -8.88 -2.03 -5.15
N LEU A 27 -10.05 -1.96 -5.76
CA LEU A 27 -11.31 -2.27 -5.10
C LEU A 27 -11.70 -3.72 -5.42
N ALA A 28 -11.69 -4.60 -4.41
CA ALA A 28 -11.97 -6.02 -4.55
C ALA A 28 -12.69 -6.59 -3.32
N ARG A 29 -13.21 -7.82 -3.40
CA ARG A 29 -13.85 -8.51 -2.26
C ARG A 29 -12.82 -9.12 -1.31
N ASP A 30 -11.73 -9.62 -1.86
CA ASP A 30 -10.65 -10.31 -1.16
C ASP A 30 -9.31 -10.09 -1.88
N TRP A 31 -8.23 -10.66 -1.31
CA TRP A 31 -6.87 -10.53 -1.83
C TRP A 31 -6.70 -11.22 -3.18
N ASP A 32 -7.25 -12.42 -3.35
CA ASP A 32 -7.15 -13.19 -4.59
C ASP A 32 -7.80 -12.42 -5.76
N GLU A 33 -8.97 -11.81 -5.54
CA GLU A 33 -9.62 -10.97 -6.55
C GLU A 33 -8.83 -9.68 -6.83
N ALA A 34 -8.15 -9.10 -5.83
CA ALA A 34 -7.30 -7.94 -6.02
C ALA A 34 -6.08 -8.27 -6.91
N GLU A 35 -5.42 -9.41 -6.66
CA GLU A 35 -4.30 -9.90 -7.46
C GLU A 35 -4.74 -10.25 -8.90
N ASP A 36 -5.83 -11.00 -9.05
CA ASP A 36 -6.38 -11.34 -10.36
C ASP A 36 -6.81 -10.09 -11.16
N TYR A 37 -7.37 -9.08 -10.48
CA TYR A 37 -7.63 -7.78 -11.10
C TYR A 37 -6.34 -7.16 -11.65
N CYS A 38 -5.25 -7.16 -10.89
CA CYS A 38 -3.97 -6.64 -11.37
C CYS A 38 -3.51 -7.35 -12.65
N TYR A 39 -3.53 -8.68 -12.67
CA TYR A 39 -3.13 -9.44 -13.85
C TYR A 39 -4.02 -9.16 -15.08
N ARG A 40 -5.34 -9.16 -14.91
CA ARG A 40 -6.29 -8.98 -16.02
C ARG A 40 -6.31 -7.57 -16.60
N ASN A 41 -5.89 -6.57 -15.84
CA ASN A 41 -5.94 -5.16 -16.25
C ASN A 41 -4.56 -4.58 -16.62
N GLY A 42 -3.57 -5.43 -16.88
CA GLY A 42 -2.24 -4.98 -17.32
C GLY A 42 -1.38 -4.40 -16.20
N LEU A 43 -1.74 -4.67 -14.94
CA LEU A 43 -1.03 -4.25 -13.73
C LEU A 43 -0.32 -5.42 -13.03
N GLY A 44 -0.09 -6.54 -13.73
CA GLY A 44 0.52 -7.75 -13.15
C GLY A 44 1.99 -7.58 -12.69
N TYR A 45 2.58 -6.40 -12.90
CA TYR A 45 3.88 -6.02 -12.35
C TYR A 45 3.78 -5.39 -10.94
N LEU A 46 2.56 -5.12 -10.46
CA LEU A 46 2.31 -4.60 -9.13
C LEU A 46 2.12 -5.74 -8.13
N VAL A 47 2.54 -5.50 -6.89
CA VAL A 47 2.30 -6.38 -5.74
C VAL A 47 1.17 -5.78 -4.91
N VAL A 48 0.17 -6.59 -4.55
CA VAL A 48 -0.86 -6.23 -3.57
C VAL A 48 -0.31 -6.47 -2.17
N ASP A 49 -0.25 -5.44 -1.32
CA ASP A 49 0.54 -5.47 -0.08
C ASP A 49 -0.17 -4.96 1.18
N GLY A 50 -1.41 -4.48 1.03
CA GLY A 50 -2.15 -3.90 2.15
C GLY A 50 -3.65 -3.80 1.89
N GLU A 51 -4.41 -3.61 2.97
CA GLU A 51 -5.84 -3.32 2.95
C GLU A 51 -6.07 -2.02 3.74
N LEU A 52 -6.63 -1.00 3.09
CA LEU A 52 -7.01 0.25 3.73
C LEU A 52 -8.28 0.04 4.53
N ASN A 53 -8.13 -0.01 5.86
CA ASN A 53 -9.25 0.00 6.78
C ASN A 53 -9.58 1.45 7.17
N GLU A 54 -10.70 1.97 6.66
CA GLU A 54 -11.22 3.31 7.01
C GLU A 54 -11.54 3.47 8.51
N ALA A 55 -11.56 2.37 9.28
CA ALA A 55 -11.84 2.35 10.71
C ALA A 55 -10.73 2.95 11.61
N LEU A 56 -9.59 3.39 11.07
CA LEU A 56 -8.50 4.03 11.83
C LEU A 56 -8.50 5.56 11.73
N GLY A 57 -9.67 6.16 11.54
CA GLY A 57 -9.86 7.59 11.77
C GLY A 57 -9.61 7.95 13.24
N THR A 58 -8.60 8.77 13.50
CA THR A 58 -8.47 9.67 14.68
C THR A 58 -8.09 9.12 16.08
N GLU A 59 -7.42 7.97 16.24
CA GLU A 59 -6.90 7.59 17.59
C GLU A 59 -5.39 7.28 17.68
N ASN A 60 -4.74 6.87 16.59
CA ASN A 60 -3.35 6.39 16.67
C ASN A 60 -2.26 7.48 16.53
N ALA A 61 -2.62 8.70 16.11
CA ALA A 61 -1.64 9.81 16.04
C ALA A 61 -1.18 10.26 17.45
N THR A 62 -2.02 10.10 18.48
CA THR A 62 -1.71 10.60 19.83
C THR A 62 -0.75 9.67 20.60
N LYS A 63 -0.75 8.36 20.32
CA LYS A 63 0.08 7.39 21.05
C LYS A 63 1.55 7.39 20.62
N LEU A 64 1.86 7.73 19.37
CA LEU A 64 3.24 7.77 18.88
C LEU A 64 4.02 8.98 19.44
N VAL A 65 3.36 10.12 19.66
CA VAL A 65 4.02 11.33 20.18
C VAL A 65 4.42 11.16 21.65
N GLN A 66 3.61 10.48 22.48
CA GLN A 66 3.91 10.29 23.90
C GLN A 66 5.14 9.42 24.18
N HIS A 67 5.57 8.58 23.23
CA HIS A 67 6.73 7.71 23.41
C HIS A 67 8.05 8.36 22.95
N ILE A 68 8.00 9.48 22.22
CA ILE A 68 9.20 10.17 21.71
C ILE A 68 9.63 11.32 22.66
N THR A 69 8.71 11.87 23.46
CA THR A 69 9.02 12.94 24.44
C THR A 69 9.55 12.45 25.79
N LEU A 70 9.70 11.14 25.98
CA LEU A 70 10.30 10.53 27.17
C LEU A 70 11.52 9.69 26.76
N ASN A 71 12.56 10.34 26.24
CA ASN A 71 13.94 9.86 26.25
C ASN A 71 14.90 11.05 26.15
#